data_AF-A0A356P505-F1
#
_entry.id   AF-A0A356P505-F1
#
_cell.length_a   1.000
_cell.length_b   1.000
_cell.length_c   1.000
_cell.angle_alpha   90.00
_cell.angle_beta   90.00
_cell.angle_gamma   90.00
#
_symmetry.space_group_name_H-M   'P 1'
#
loop_
_entity.id
_entity.type
_entity.pdbx_description
1 polymer ?
#
loop_
_entity_poly.entity_id
_entity_poly.type
_entity_poly.pdbx_seq_one_letter_code
_entity_poly.pdbx_strand_id
1 'polypeptide(L)'
;MYPTNLNYKMPAEWVKHSRTFISWPVQSSMCYPEDYGTVCLGYTEIILAIAEFEPVTVVVNPADSEKLTHLFQNDQIEGLVIDHNDAWLRDNGPTFLINDIGGLAGVNWQFNAWGGKYAPWDLDDQVAPQILKAVQLKCFNAPLVMEGGSFHVDGEGTLLTTEQCLLNSNRNPERTREQIEAELERFLNVQKVVWLKKGLDGDETDGHIDNIACFVAPGKILIQVCD
;
A
#
# COMPACT_ATOMS: atom_id res chain seq x y z
N MET A 1 10.05 19.56 5.13
CA MET A 1 11.31 18.79 5.03
C MET A 1 10.94 17.44 4.43
N TYR A 2 11.51 17.10 3.28
CA TYR A 2 11.19 15.87 2.56
C TYR A 2 12.02 14.69 3.08
N PRO A 3 11.58 13.44 2.85
CA PRO A 3 12.36 12.24 3.15
C PRO A 3 13.80 12.30 2.62
N THR A 4 13.99 12.73 1.37
CA THR A 4 15.32 12.85 0.75
C THR A 4 16.26 13.81 1.47
N ASN A 5 15.75 14.87 2.12
CA ASN A 5 16.60 15.78 2.91
C ASN A 5 17.20 15.10 4.14
N LEU A 6 16.70 13.93 4.51
CA LEU A 6 17.13 13.11 5.64
C LEU A 6 17.65 11.73 5.19
N ASN A 7 17.95 11.57 3.89
CA ASN A 7 18.45 10.34 3.27
C ASN A 7 17.52 9.12 3.44
N TYR A 8 16.21 9.35 3.58
CA TYR A 8 15.23 8.27 3.52
C TYR A 8 14.97 7.86 2.06
N LYS A 9 14.75 6.57 1.83
CA LYS A 9 14.31 5.99 0.57
C LYS A 9 13.32 4.85 0.80
N MET A 10 12.47 4.59 -0.19
CA MET A 10 11.68 3.36 -0.17
C MET A 10 12.59 2.18 -0.56
N PRO A 11 12.72 1.16 0.29
CA PRO A 11 13.45 -0.05 -0.10
C PRO A 11 12.64 -0.87 -1.12
N ALA A 12 13.33 -1.77 -1.82
CA ALA A 12 12.65 -2.79 -2.62
C ALA A 12 11.83 -3.75 -1.75
N GLU A 13 10.75 -4.32 -2.27
CA GLU A 13 9.88 -5.22 -1.50
C GLU A 13 10.55 -6.55 -1.09
N TRP A 14 11.68 -6.92 -1.69
CA TRP A 14 12.44 -8.12 -1.28
C TRP A 14 13.46 -7.87 -0.17
N VAL A 15 13.58 -6.63 0.35
CA VAL A 15 14.44 -6.41 1.52
C VAL A 15 13.85 -7.13 2.73
N LYS A 16 14.68 -7.42 3.73
CA LYS A 16 14.19 -8.04 4.96
C LYS A 16 13.17 -7.13 5.65
N HIS A 17 11.97 -7.66 5.89
CA HIS A 17 10.96 -6.96 6.67
C HIS A 17 11.06 -7.29 8.17
N SER A 18 10.46 -6.40 8.97
CA SER A 18 10.22 -6.67 10.39
C SER A 18 8.86 -7.33 10.63
N ARG A 19 7.89 -7.10 9.72
CA ARG A 19 6.54 -7.62 9.73
C ARG A 19 5.77 -7.18 8.48
N THR A 20 4.67 -7.86 8.21
CA THR A 20 3.65 -7.46 7.23
C THR A 20 2.44 -6.85 7.94
N PHE A 21 1.86 -5.81 7.34
CA PHE A 21 0.55 -5.29 7.75
C PHE A 21 -0.51 -5.72 6.74
N ILE A 22 -1.72 -6.03 7.22
CA ILE A 22 -2.89 -6.34 6.38
C ILE A 22 -4.15 -5.85 7.09
N SER A 23 -5.16 -5.35 6.37
CA SER A 23 -6.45 -4.99 6.97
C SER A 23 -7.44 -6.15 6.92
N TRP A 24 -8.30 -6.23 7.94
CA TRP A 24 -9.34 -7.23 8.04
C TRP A 24 -10.57 -6.82 7.21
N PRO A 25 -11.25 -7.75 6.50
CA PRO A 25 -12.42 -7.43 5.67
C PRO A 25 -13.55 -6.73 6.43
N VAL A 26 -14.20 -5.77 5.77
CA VAL A 26 -15.37 -5.04 6.28
C VAL A 26 -16.61 -5.48 5.50
N GLN A 27 -17.55 -6.18 6.13
CA GLN A 27 -18.69 -6.76 5.41
C GLN A 27 -19.52 -5.74 4.61
N SER A 28 -19.69 -4.53 5.16
CA SER A 28 -20.51 -3.49 4.54
C SER A 28 -19.87 -2.80 3.33
N SER A 29 -18.56 -2.93 3.11
CA SER A 29 -17.88 -2.38 1.92
C SER A 29 -17.93 -3.34 0.72
N MET A 30 -18.17 -4.63 0.97
CA MET A 30 -18.09 -5.66 -0.05
C MET A 30 -19.17 -5.52 -1.12
N CYS A 31 -18.81 -5.82 -2.37
CA CYS A 31 -19.77 -5.94 -3.47
C CYS A 31 -20.79 -7.07 -3.25
N TYR A 32 -20.37 -8.16 -2.60
CA TYR A 32 -21.18 -9.32 -2.24
C TYR A 32 -21.12 -9.61 -0.73
N PRO A 33 -21.84 -8.84 0.12
CA PRO A 33 -21.75 -8.96 1.59
C PRO A 33 -22.11 -10.35 2.15
N GLU A 34 -22.89 -11.14 1.41
CA GLU A 34 -23.24 -12.52 1.73
C GLU A 34 -22.02 -13.46 1.76
N ASP A 35 -20.97 -13.15 0.98
CA ASP A 35 -19.74 -13.93 0.90
C ASP A 35 -18.71 -13.56 1.97
N TYR A 36 -19.06 -12.66 2.90
CA TYR A 36 -18.16 -12.19 3.96
C TYR A 36 -17.50 -13.32 4.75
N GLY A 37 -18.24 -14.39 5.04
CA GLY A 37 -17.69 -15.57 5.72
C GLY A 37 -16.56 -16.23 4.90
N THR A 38 -16.78 -16.41 3.60
CA THR A 38 -15.79 -16.98 2.66
C THR A 38 -14.57 -16.07 2.52
N VAL A 39 -14.77 -14.76 2.42
CA VAL A 39 -13.68 -13.79 2.34
C VAL A 39 -12.85 -13.77 3.63
N CYS A 40 -13.50 -13.84 4.79
CA CYS A 40 -12.78 -13.98 6.07
C CYS A 40 -11.90 -15.24 6.11
N LEU A 41 -12.37 -16.36 5.54
CA LEU A 41 -11.56 -17.59 5.46
C LEU A 41 -10.34 -17.39 4.56
N GLY A 42 -10.52 -16.77 3.37
CA GLY A 42 -9.41 -16.47 2.47
C GLY A 42 -8.36 -15.54 3.11
N TYR A 43 -8.80 -14.48 3.79
CA TYR A 43 -7.89 -13.60 4.56
C TYR A 43 -7.17 -14.35 5.68
N THR A 44 -7.87 -15.25 6.38
CA THR A 44 -7.26 -16.10 7.42
C THR A 44 -6.15 -16.97 6.85
N GLU A 45 -6.37 -17.60 5.70
CA GLU A 45 -5.36 -18.43 5.02
C GLU A 45 -4.13 -17.61 4.60
N ILE A 46 -4.34 -16.42 4.02
CA ILE A 46 -3.24 -15.52 3.62
C ILE A 46 -2.43 -15.09 4.86
N ILE A 47 -3.10 -14.67 5.93
CA ILE A 47 -2.45 -14.21 7.16
C ILE A 47 -1.61 -15.34 7.78
N LEU A 48 -2.17 -16.56 7.87
CA LEU A 48 -1.45 -17.71 8.39
C LEU A 48 -0.24 -18.08 7.52
N ALA A 49 -0.38 -18.02 6.20
CA ALA A 49 0.72 -18.31 5.27
C ALA A 49 1.87 -17.29 5.41
N ILE A 50 1.57 -16.00 5.55
CA ILE A 50 2.60 -14.97 5.78
C ILE A 50 3.26 -15.17 7.14
N ALA A 51 2.49 -15.54 8.17
CA ALA A 51 2.97 -15.78 9.53
C ALA A 51 3.97 -16.94 9.65
N GLU A 52 4.10 -17.80 8.64
CA GLU A 52 5.17 -18.80 8.57
C GLU A 52 6.56 -18.18 8.31
N PHE A 53 6.61 -16.96 7.75
CA PHE A 53 7.85 -16.29 7.34
C PHE A 53 8.19 -15.08 8.21
N GLU A 54 7.18 -14.29 8.63
CA GLU A 54 7.37 -13.08 9.42
C GLU A 54 6.14 -12.70 10.25
N PRO A 55 6.29 -11.87 11.30
CA PRO A 55 5.14 -11.41 12.08
C PRO A 55 4.13 -10.65 11.21
N VAL A 56 2.85 -10.77 11.56
CA VAL A 56 1.74 -10.08 10.88
C VAL A 56 0.98 -9.20 11.86
N THR A 57 0.77 -7.94 11.48
CA THR A 57 -0.15 -7.04 12.17
C THR A 57 -1.42 -6.89 11.36
N VAL A 58 -2.54 -7.35 11.90
CA VAL A 58 -3.84 -7.24 11.26
C VAL A 58 -4.56 -5.97 11.75
N VAL A 59 -4.74 -5.01 10.85
CA VAL A 59 -5.51 -3.80 11.08
C VAL A 59 -6.99 -4.16 11.09
N VAL A 60 -7.67 -3.92 12.21
CA VAL A 60 -9.03 -4.44 12.44
C VAL A 60 -9.94 -3.39 13.04
N ASN A 61 -11.20 -3.37 12.60
CA ASN A 61 -12.22 -2.52 13.20
C ASN A 61 -12.51 -2.97 14.65
N PRO A 62 -12.83 -2.06 15.59
CA PRO A 62 -13.08 -2.40 16.98
C PRO A 62 -14.09 -3.54 17.18
N ALA A 63 -15.15 -3.57 16.37
CA ALA A 63 -16.21 -4.59 16.41
C ALA A 63 -15.72 -6.02 16.12
N ASP A 64 -14.62 -6.16 15.36
CA ASP A 64 -14.06 -7.46 14.96
C ASP A 64 -12.81 -7.85 15.76
N SER A 65 -12.32 -6.98 16.64
CA SER A 65 -11.07 -7.18 17.39
C SER A 65 -11.07 -8.44 18.28
N GLU A 66 -12.19 -8.70 18.97
CA GLU A 66 -12.35 -9.90 19.82
C GLU A 66 -12.40 -11.17 18.97
N LYS A 67 -13.15 -11.13 17.86
CA LYS A 67 -13.24 -12.24 16.89
C LYS A 67 -11.86 -12.59 16.33
N LEU A 68 -11.06 -11.58 15.98
CA LEU A 68 -9.71 -11.78 15.46
C LEU A 68 -8.79 -12.49 16.47
N THR A 69 -8.88 -12.11 17.75
CA THR A 69 -8.13 -12.75 18.84
C THR A 69 -8.49 -14.24 18.98
N HIS A 70 -9.74 -14.61 18.73
CA HIS A 70 -10.17 -16.01 18.74
C HIS A 70 -9.75 -16.79 17.49
N LEU A 71 -9.69 -16.13 16.33
CA LEU A 71 -9.29 -16.76 15.06
C LEU A 71 -7.81 -17.10 15.04
N PHE A 72 -6.96 -16.23 15.58
CA PHE A 72 -5.51 -16.39 15.52
C PHE A 72 -4.92 -16.71 16.91
N GLN A 73 -4.74 -17.99 17.19
CA GLN A 73 -3.96 -18.47 18.34
C GLN A 73 -2.49 -18.66 17.94
N ASN A 74 -1.85 -17.59 17.44
CA ASN A 74 -0.48 -17.61 16.94
C ASN A 74 0.27 -16.33 17.39
N ASP A 75 1.38 -16.51 18.11
CA ASP A 75 2.18 -15.41 18.65
C ASP A 75 2.86 -14.54 17.58
N GLN A 76 2.86 -14.96 16.31
CA GLN A 76 3.32 -14.16 15.17
C GLN A 76 2.25 -13.19 14.67
N ILE A 77 1.00 -13.31 15.10
CA ILE A 77 -0.14 -12.53 14.59
C ILE A 77 -0.70 -11.66 15.72
N GLU A 78 -0.78 -10.36 15.48
CA GLU A 78 -1.39 -9.41 16.42
C GLU A 78 -2.43 -8.52 15.73
N GLY A 79 -3.46 -8.12 16.47
CA GLY A 79 -4.44 -7.15 16.02
C GLY A 79 -4.04 -5.72 16.35
N LEU A 80 -4.18 -4.80 15.40
CA LEU A 80 -4.07 -3.36 15.60
C LEU A 80 -5.42 -2.71 15.33
N VAL A 81 -6.08 -2.19 16.37
CA VAL A 81 -7.42 -1.63 16.27
C VAL A 81 -7.37 -0.24 15.63
N ILE A 82 -7.87 -0.12 14.40
CA ILE A 82 -7.99 1.13 13.64
C ILE A 82 -9.27 1.04 12.81
N ASP A 83 -10.14 2.04 12.95
CA ASP A 83 -11.35 2.16 12.13
C ASP A 83 -10.97 2.39 10.65
N HIS A 84 -11.59 1.63 9.74
CA HIS A 84 -11.36 1.72 8.30
C HIS A 84 -12.62 1.33 7.53
N ASN A 85 -12.77 1.84 6.30
CA ASN A 85 -13.94 1.59 5.46
C ASN A 85 -13.80 0.31 4.65
N ASP A 86 -12.59 -0.04 4.17
CA ASP A 86 -12.36 -1.25 3.37
C ASP A 86 -10.95 -1.87 3.58
N ALA A 87 -10.75 -3.09 3.09
CA ALA A 87 -9.61 -3.94 3.44
C ALA A 87 -8.44 -3.94 2.42
N TRP A 88 -8.07 -2.76 1.90
CA TRP A 88 -7.03 -2.64 0.85
C TRP A 88 -5.74 -1.98 1.33
N LEU A 89 -5.07 -2.60 2.32
CA LEU A 89 -3.91 -1.97 2.99
C LEU A 89 -2.69 -1.72 2.10
N ARG A 90 -2.61 -2.39 0.94
CA ARG A 90 -1.64 -2.05 -0.11
C ARG A 90 -1.78 -0.59 -0.54
N ASP A 91 -3.00 -0.07 -0.57
CA ASP A 91 -3.34 1.21 -1.19
C ASP A 91 -3.52 2.34 -0.18
N ASN A 92 -4.17 2.08 0.96
CA ASN A 92 -4.41 3.07 2.02
C ASN A 92 -3.43 2.96 3.21
N GLY A 93 -2.47 2.02 3.15
CA GLY A 93 -1.41 1.86 4.13
C GLY A 93 -0.22 2.82 3.92
N PRO A 94 0.68 2.95 4.91
CA PRO A 94 1.84 3.79 4.77
C PRO A 94 2.90 3.13 3.88
N THR A 95 3.60 3.93 3.07
CA THR A 95 4.81 3.45 2.39
C THR A 95 6.02 3.64 3.30
N PHE A 96 6.58 2.55 3.84
CA PHE A 96 7.73 2.61 4.73
C PHE A 96 9.02 3.01 4.02
N LEU A 97 9.84 3.79 4.71
CA LEU A 97 11.13 4.30 4.24
C LEU A 97 12.24 3.95 5.22
N ILE A 98 13.42 3.63 4.68
CA ILE A 98 14.64 3.42 5.47
C ILE A 98 15.68 4.47 5.12
N ASN A 99 16.61 4.76 6.04
CA ASN A 99 17.80 5.56 5.76
C ASN A 99 19.10 4.81 6.08
N ASP A 100 20.23 5.38 5.67
CA ASP A 100 21.55 4.74 5.76
C ASP A 100 22.08 4.55 7.21
N ILE A 101 21.39 5.12 8.20
CA ILE A 101 21.76 5.01 9.62
C ILE A 101 20.78 4.13 10.43
N GLY A 102 19.91 3.36 9.74
CA GLY A 102 18.96 2.44 10.37
C GLY A 102 17.67 3.10 10.87
N GLY A 103 17.40 4.34 10.46
CA GLY A 103 16.14 5.03 10.72
C GLY A 103 15.00 4.45 9.87
N LEU A 104 13.81 4.42 10.45
CA LEU A 104 12.57 4.00 9.82
C LEU A 104 11.54 5.14 9.89
N ALA A 105 10.81 5.35 8.80
CA ALA A 105 9.74 6.32 8.70
C ALA A 105 8.66 5.81 7.74
N GLY A 106 7.58 6.56 7.55
CA GLY A 106 6.60 6.24 6.51
C GLY A 106 6.06 7.47 5.81
N VAL A 107 5.66 7.28 4.56
CA VAL A 107 4.87 8.25 3.80
C VAL A 107 3.39 7.97 4.05
N ASN A 108 2.66 9.04 4.30
CA ASN A 108 1.21 9.07 4.23
C ASN A 108 0.81 9.75 2.93
N TRP A 109 0.22 8.99 2.01
CA TRP A 109 -0.39 9.51 0.79
C TRP A 109 -1.82 9.95 1.09
N GLN A 110 -2.38 10.84 0.27
CA GLN A 110 -3.82 11.06 0.31
C GLN A 110 -4.49 9.88 -0.38
N PHE A 111 -5.46 9.27 0.28
CA PHE A 111 -6.27 8.21 -0.30
C PHE A 111 -7.66 8.74 -0.66
N ASN A 112 -8.14 8.39 -1.85
CA ASN A 112 -9.47 8.81 -2.31
C ASN A 112 -10.33 7.68 -2.86
N ALA A 113 -10.07 6.42 -2.49
CA ALA A 113 -10.76 5.25 -3.02
C ALA A 113 -10.74 5.19 -4.55
N TRP A 114 -9.52 5.19 -5.11
CA TRP A 114 -9.22 5.06 -6.54
C TRP A 114 -10.00 6.04 -7.43
N GLY A 115 -10.04 7.31 -7.02
CA GLY A 115 -10.72 8.38 -7.76
C GLY A 115 -12.15 8.66 -7.33
N GLY A 116 -12.48 8.37 -6.06
CA GLY A 116 -13.81 8.58 -5.48
C GLY A 116 -14.83 7.55 -5.92
N LYS A 117 -14.39 6.34 -6.30
CA LYS A 117 -15.25 5.27 -6.80
C LYS A 117 -16.11 4.65 -5.71
N TYR A 118 -15.56 4.54 -4.51
CA TYR A 118 -16.24 3.99 -3.33
C TYR A 118 -16.31 5.06 -2.27
N ALA A 119 -17.42 5.13 -1.55
CA ALA A 119 -17.62 6.06 -0.45
C ALA A 119 -18.39 5.39 0.68
N PRO A 120 -18.15 5.77 1.94
CA PRO A 120 -17.11 6.71 2.40
C PRO A 120 -15.68 6.10 2.39
N TRP A 121 -14.66 6.95 2.37
CA TRP A 121 -13.23 6.58 2.45
C TRP A 121 -12.44 7.42 3.47
N ASP A 122 -13.15 8.23 4.27
CA ASP A 122 -12.52 9.14 5.23
C ASP A 122 -11.78 8.40 6.35
N LEU A 123 -12.20 7.18 6.70
CA LEU A 123 -11.46 6.35 7.65
C LEU A 123 -10.24 5.71 6.99
N ASP A 124 -10.35 5.28 5.74
CA ASP A 124 -9.24 4.72 4.97
C ASP A 124 -8.07 5.71 4.82
N ASP A 125 -8.36 6.98 4.54
CA ASP A 125 -7.35 8.06 4.47
C ASP A 125 -6.64 8.33 5.81
N GLN A 126 -7.21 7.85 6.93
CA GLN A 126 -6.62 7.95 8.26
C GLN A 126 -5.88 6.67 8.68
N VAL A 127 -5.87 5.60 7.89
CA VAL A 127 -5.21 4.33 8.25
C VAL A 127 -3.69 4.51 8.34
N ALA A 128 -3.04 5.00 7.28
CA ALA A 128 -1.59 5.23 7.25
C ALA A 128 -1.06 6.07 8.43
N PRO A 129 -1.60 7.26 8.76
CA PRO A 129 -1.10 8.04 9.89
C PRO A 129 -1.37 7.36 11.23
N GLN A 130 -2.44 6.59 11.39
CA GLN A 130 -2.72 5.83 12.61
C GLN A 130 -1.76 4.67 12.81
N ILE A 131 -1.42 3.93 11.76
CA ILE A 131 -0.38 2.88 11.79
C ILE A 131 0.94 3.50 12.22
N LEU A 132 1.40 4.56 11.52
CA LEU A 132 2.68 5.20 11.82
C LEU A 132 2.74 5.75 13.24
N LYS A 133 1.63 6.27 13.77
CA LYS A 133 1.51 6.68 15.17
C LYS A 133 1.63 5.49 16.14
N ALA A 134 0.93 4.38 15.85
CA ALA A 134 0.95 3.19 16.70
C ALA A 134 2.37 2.59 16.82
N VAL A 135 3.11 2.57 15.70
CA VAL A 135 4.51 2.11 15.68
C VAL A 135 5.54 3.20 16.00
N GLN A 136 5.09 4.40 16.40
CA GLN A 136 5.93 5.53 16.82
C GLN A 136 6.95 5.98 15.76
N LEU A 137 6.58 5.91 14.49
CA LEU A 137 7.43 6.32 13.38
C LEU A 137 7.12 7.73 12.88
N LYS A 138 8.13 8.37 12.32
CA LYS A 138 7.96 9.66 11.65
C LYS A 138 7.05 9.50 10.43
N CYS A 139 6.02 10.32 10.35
CA CYS A 139 5.12 10.41 9.20
C CYS A 139 5.49 11.59 8.30
N PHE A 140 5.64 11.32 7.00
CA PHE A 140 5.78 12.33 5.96
C PHE A 140 4.49 12.40 5.13
N ASN A 141 3.72 13.46 5.28
CA ASN A 141 2.50 13.66 4.49
C ASN A 141 2.86 14.13 3.07
N ALA A 142 2.48 13.34 2.07
CA ALA A 142 2.68 13.66 0.66
C ALA A 142 1.53 14.53 0.12
N PRO A 143 1.81 15.50 -0.75
CA PRO A 143 0.81 16.37 -1.35
C PRO A 143 0.20 15.75 -2.63
N LEU A 144 0.06 14.42 -2.68
CA LEU A 144 -0.45 13.65 -3.80
C LEU A 144 -1.51 12.66 -3.34
N VAL A 145 -2.53 12.50 -4.17
CA VAL A 145 -3.38 11.31 -4.14
C VAL A 145 -2.61 10.16 -4.77
N MET A 146 -2.40 9.08 -4.01
CA MET A 146 -1.60 7.94 -4.48
C MET A 146 -1.89 6.69 -3.67
N GLU A 147 -1.85 5.54 -4.34
CA GLU A 147 -2.02 4.22 -3.76
C GLU A 147 -0.72 3.41 -3.87
N GLY A 148 -0.38 2.61 -2.86
CA GLY A 148 0.85 1.81 -2.88
C GLY A 148 0.90 0.75 -3.97
N GLY A 149 -0.23 0.23 -4.46
CA GLY A 149 -0.28 -0.68 -5.61
C GLY A 149 -0.03 -0.02 -6.97
N SER A 150 -0.06 1.32 -7.03
CA SER A 150 0.10 2.07 -8.27
C SER A 150 1.56 2.22 -8.73
N PHE A 151 2.54 1.85 -7.88
CA PHE A 151 3.95 1.90 -8.21
C PHE A 151 4.74 0.73 -7.59
N HIS A 152 5.90 0.42 -8.18
CA HIS A 152 6.86 -0.53 -7.63
C HIS A 152 8.27 0.05 -7.71
N VAL A 153 9.11 -0.15 -6.68
CA VAL A 153 10.51 0.32 -6.69
C VAL A 153 11.51 -0.84 -6.67
N ASP A 154 12.72 -0.59 -7.19
CA ASP A 154 13.84 -1.55 -7.16
C ASP A 154 14.81 -1.33 -5.98
N GLY A 155 14.62 -0.27 -5.19
CA GLY A 155 15.48 0.11 -4.07
C GLY A 155 16.82 0.78 -4.46
N GLU A 156 17.09 0.91 -5.76
CA GLU A 156 18.31 1.50 -6.36
C GLU A 156 18.01 2.79 -7.15
N GLY A 157 16.78 3.30 -7.03
CA GLY A 157 16.37 4.59 -7.58
C GLY A 157 15.49 4.48 -8.83
N THR A 158 15.00 3.30 -9.19
CA THR A 158 14.03 3.12 -10.27
C THR A 158 12.64 2.83 -9.72
N LEU A 159 11.64 3.51 -10.28
CA LEU A 159 10.22 3.27 -10.04
C LEU A 159 9.55 2.80 -11.33
N LEU A 160 8.64 1.84 -11.22
CA LEU A 160 7.77 1.35 -12.29
C LEU A 160 6.32 1.73 -11.96
N THR A 161 5.58 2.26 -12.94
CA THR A 161 4.17 2.67 -12.77
C THR A 161 3.44 2.69 -14.13
N THR A 162 2.17 3.08 -14.14
CA THR A 162 1.36 3.24 -15.36
C THR A 162 0.90 4.68 -15.59
N GLU A 163 0.86 5.11 -16.85
CA GLU A 163 0.30 6.41 -17.24
C GLU A 163 -1.20 6.47 -16.97
N GLN A 164 -1.91 5.35 -17.23
CA GLN A 164 -3.36 5.22 -17.04
C GLN A 164 -3.81 5.53 -15.61
N CYS A 165 -3.01 5.15 -14.60
CA CYS A 165 -3.34 5.37 -13.21
C CYS A 165 -2.88 6.77 -12.74
N LEU A 166 -1.57 7.03 -12.72
CA LEU A 166 -1.03 8.23 -12.06
C LEU A 166 -1.35 9.55 -12.80
N LEU A 167 -1.62 9.50 -14.11
CA LEU A 167 -2.04 10.67 -14.89
C LEU A 167 -3.56 10.74 -15.09
N ASN A 168 -4.32 9.87 -14.40
CA ASN A 168 -5.76 9.94 -14.42
C ASN A 168 -6.24 11.25 -13.78
N SER A 169 -7.23 11.89 -14.40
CA SER A 169 -7.83 13.12 -13.89
C SER A 169 -8.52 12.97 -12.54
N ASN A 170 -8.80 11.74 -12.11
CA ASN A 170 -9.40 11.46 -10.79
C ASN A 170 -8.35 11.31 -9.66
N ARG A 171 -7.05 11.39 -9.97
CA ARG A 171 -5.97 11.44 -8.98
C ARG A 171 -5.52 12.87 -8.76
N ASN A 172 -4.60 13.36 -9.60
CA ASN A 172 -3.93 14.65 -9.43
C ASN A 172 -4.10 15.52 -10.71
N PRO A 173 -5.32 15.93 -11.07
CA PRO A 173 -5.62 16.59 -12.36
C PRO A 173 -4.88 17.92 -12.58
N GLU A 174 -4.45 18.56 -11.51
CA GLU A 174 -3.70 19.82 -11.52
C GLU A 174 -2.18 19.62 -11.65
N ARG A 175 -1.70 18.37 -11.67
CA ARG A 175 -0.27 18.04 -11.75
C ARG A 175 0.12 17.56 -13.13
N THR A 176 1.27 18.03 -13.61
CA THR A 176 1.92 17.44 -14.79
C THR A 176 2.69 16.17 -14.39
N ARG A 177 3.06 15.37 -15.40
CA ARG A 177 3.93 14.19 -15.20
C ARG A 177 5.21 14.55 -14.45
N GLU A 178 5.88 15.62 -14.86
CA GLU A 178 7.15 16.05 -14.27
C GLU A 178 6.97 16.50 -12.81
N GLN A 179 5.81 17.06 -12.47
CA GLN A 179 5.49 17.43 -11.09
C GLN A 179 5.23 16.19 -10.22
N ILE A 180 4.56 15.17 -10.76
CA ILE A 180 4.37 13.88 -10.08
C ILE A 180 5.74 13.21 -9.88
N GLU A 181 6.57 13.13 -10.92
CA GLU A 181 7.93 12.57 -10.85
C GLU A 181 8.78 13.30 -9.79
N ALA A 182 8.71 14.63 -9.72
CA ALA A 182 9.45 15.40 -8.71
C ALA A 182 8.99 15.11 -7.27
N GLU A 183 7.72 14.84 -7.03
CA GLU A 183 7.25 14.42 -5.71
C GLU A 183 7.63 12.96 -5.42
N LEU A 184 7.56 12.06 -6.40
CA LEU A 184 8.06 10.68 -6.26
C LEU A 184 9.55 10.66 -5.89
N GLU A 185 10.38 11.48 -6.53
CA GLU A 185 11.78 11.67 -6.17
C GLU A 185 11.91 12.12 -4.71
N ARG A 186 11.20 13.18 -4.31
CA ARG A 186 11.29 13.74 -2.94
C ARG A 186 10.85 12.77 -1.85
N PHE A 187 9.84 11.95 -2.11
CA PHE A 187 9.23 11.08 -1.11
C PHE A 187 9.80 9.66 -1.10
N LEU A 188 10.19 9.13 -2.25
CA LEU A 188 10.66 7.74 -2.38
C LEU A 188 12.17 7.63 -2.67
N ASN A 189 12.83 8.76 -2.98
CA ASN A 189 14.24 8.84 -3.36
C ASN A 189 14.57 8.03 -4.63
N VAL A 190 13.68 8.14 -5.61
CA VAL A 190 13.83 7.57 -6.96
C VAL A 190 14.36 8.63 -7.92
N GLN A 191 15.17 8.21 -8.90
CA GLN A 191 15.82 9.09 -9.89
C GLN A 191 15.30 8.82 -11.30
N LYS A 192 14.64 7.68 -11.51
CA LYS A 192 14.10 7.26 -12.79
C LYS A 192 12.72 6.66 -12.61
N VAL A 193 11.77 7.15 -13.40
CA VAL A 193 10.42 6.59 -13.49
C VAL A 193 10.24 5.92 -14.84
N VAL A 194 9.83 4.66 -14.81
CA VAL A 194 9.47 3.87 -15.99
C VAL A 194 7.95 3.82 -16.07
N TRP A 195 7.41 4.46 -17.11
CA TRP A 195 5.98 4.54 -17.36
C TRP A 195 5.54 3.48 -18.36
N LEU A 196 4.76 2.49 -17.90
CA LEU A 196 3.95 1.67 -18.79
C LEU A 196 2.71 2.46 -19.20
N LYS A 197 2.17 2.22 -20.40
CA LYS A 197 1.05 3.02 -20.90
C LYS A 197 -0.27 2.71 -20.19
N LYS A 198 -0.59 1.43 -20.04
CA LYS A 198 -1.87 0.94 -19.54
C LYS A 198 -1.65 -0.23 -18.58
N GLY A 199 -2.58 -0.37 -17.63
CA GLY A 199 -2.70 -1.55 -16.77
C GLY A 199 -3.51 -2.66 -17.42
N LEU A 200 -3.99 -3.59 -16.60
CA LEU A 200 -4.85 -4.68 -17.03
C LEU A 200 -6.24 -4.14 -17.43
N ASP A 201 -6.85 -4.72 -18.46
CA ASP A 201 -8.22 -4.38 -18.85
C ASP A 201 -9.22 -4.84 -17.77
N GLY A 202 -10.21 -4.00 -17.46
CA GLY A 202 -11.18 -4.28 -16.39
C GLY A 202 -10.69 -4.04 -14.96
N ASP A 203 -9.46 -3.53 -14.78
CA ASP A 203 -8.92 -3.16 -13.46
C ASP A 203 -9.65 -1.94 -12.87
N GLU A 204 -10.28 -2.12 -11.71
CA GLU A 204 -11.03 -1.07 -11.02
C GLU A 204 -10.14 0.04 -10.43
N THR A 205 -8.82 -0.15 -10.41
CA THR A 205 -7.86 0.80 -9.82
C THR A 205 -7.33 1.87 -10.80
N ASP A 206 -7.86 1.89 -12.03
CA ASP A 206 -7.34 2.66 -13.17
C ASP A 206 -5.99 2.15 -13.72
N GLY A 207 -5.73 0.86 -13.56
CA GLY A 207 -4.58 0.19 -14.17
C GLY A 207 -3.35 0.25 -13.28
N HIS A 208 -3.46 -0.22 -12.04
CA HIS A 208 -2.31 -0.36 -11.15
C HIS A 208 -1.22 -1.24 -11.78
N ILE A 209 0.02 -0.96 -11.39
CA ILE A 209 1.18 -1.66 -11.93
C ILE A 209 1.34 -3.05 -11.32
N ASP A 210 0.93 -3.24 -10.06
CA ASP A 210 1.05 -4.48 -9.31
C ASP A 210 0.26 -5.65 -9.93
N ASN A 211 -0.79 -5.36 -10.70
CA ASN A 211 -1.54 -6.33 -11.49
C ASN A 211 -0.80 -6.85 -12.73
N ILE A 212 0.21 -6.13 -13.23
CA ILE A 212 0.83 -6.44 -14.53
C ILE A 212 2.35 -6.65 -14.47
N ALA A 213 3.07 -5.97 -13.58
CA ALA A 213 4.52 -6.04 -13.53
C ALA A 213 5.10 -5.68 -12.15
N CYS A 214 6.15 -6.38 -11.74
CA CYS A 214 6.88 -6.08 -10.50
C CYS A 214 8.39 -6.25 -10.68
N PHE A 215 9.17 -5.57 -9.84
CA PHE A 215 10.60 -5.88 -9.74
C PHE A 215 10.79 -7.14 -8.89
N VAL A 216 11.63 -8.07 -9.37
CA VAL A 216 11.98 -9.30 -8.62
C VAL A 216 13.44 -9.32 -8.17
N ALA A 217 14.26 -8.41 -8.69
CA ALA A 217 15.62 -8.09 -8.29
C ALA A 217 16.05 -6.79 -8.99
N PRO A 218 17.18 -6.15 -8.61
CA PRO A 218 17.71 -5.02 -9.36
C PRO A 218 17.86 -5.34 -10.85
N GLY A 219 17.25 -4.52 -11.70
CA GLY A 219 17.26 -4.68 -13.16
C GLY A 219 16.46 -5.88 -13.70
N LYS A 220 15.64 -6.57 -12.89
CA LYS A 220 14.80 -7.70 -13.32
C LYS A 220 13.33 -7.45 -13.01
N ILE A 221 12.49 -7.60 -14.03
CA ILE A 221 11.04 -7.42 -13.96
C ILE A 221 10.36 -8.74 -14.31
N LEU A 222 9.37 -9.12 -13.50
CA LEU A 222 8.36 -10.11 -13.88
C LEU A 222 7.16 -9.36 -14.46
N ILE A 223 6.63 -9.82 -15.60
CA ILE A 223 5.51 -9.17 -16.29
C ILE A 223 4.52 -10.22 -16.78
N GLN A 224 3.23 -9.93 -16.65
CA GLN A 224 2.17 -10.73 -17.24
C GLN A 224 2.23 -10.64 -18.76
N VAL A 225 2.10 -11.78 -19.43
CA VAL A 225 1.99 -11.89 -20.88
C VAL A 225 0.77 -12.75 -21.22
N CYS A 226 0.14 -12.44 -22.36
CA CYS A 226 -0.91 -13.27 -22.94
C CYS A 226 -0.35 -13.98 -24.18
N ASP A 227 -0.78 -15.22 -24.41
CA ASP A 227 -0.51 -15.98 -25.63
C ASP A 227 -1.45 -15.57 -26.78
#